data_AF-A0AA42KWH1-F1
#
_entry.id   AF-A0AA42KWH1-F1
#
_cell.length_a   1.000
_cell.length_b   1.000
_cell.length_c   1.000
_cell.angle_alpha   90.00
_cell.angle_beta   90.00
_cell.angle_gamma   90.00
#
_symmetry.space_group_name_H-M   'P 1'
#
loop_
_entity.id
_entity.type
_entity.pdbx_description
1 polymer ?
#
loop_
_entity_poly.entity_id
_entity_poly.type
_entity_poly.pdbx_seq_one_letter_code
_entity_poly.pdbx_strand_id
1 'polypeptide(L)'
;MLEAIIQQAAERGMHHKAGRFIGLLAESIVNTRTGGFAGFRNRFEAAGLADLLQQWIGIKPADNVLQPDQFNAGLGSDECNRIARLLDVPVGAVNMAGAEALPKVIGLLTREQRTPVTLPPAFSALLHNAPVKQRKGLGWLFWLLLAGLLGLFILAVSNCQPQPKQVAAPLPTPAAPQPTPAPAEVPAPVEQAAVQEPVAHLPAELELQNTDGQVAISGRLGDEGEKQRLIDALQAHFGADKVSGDIQIDPQTLPAGWLDKLIAALPELGVNGLKIGFDGDKLNIDTSALPEDQRFDLSQKLRELFSGYSISGLWERATAALAGLKQGFGAQDLVNALNLMQVHFESNSDRISADSQDILERAADAIQAAAPGMRIEVGGHSDSVGTDEANLTMSQKRADAVAARLAQLGVAADSLIAKGYGQSRPVADNSTEEGRAKNRRIEFTVLTQ
;
A
#
# COMPACT_ATOMS: atom_id res chain seq x y z
N MET A 1 -11.06 -3.83 -18.10
CA MET A 1 -9.76 -3.88 -17.41
C MET A 1 -8.97 -2.60 -17.66
N LEU A 2 -8.64 -2.23 -18.91
CA LEU A 2 -7.96 -0.95 -19.21
C LEU A 2 -8.74 0.28 -18.71
N GLU A 3 -10.06 0.35 -18.95
CA GLU A 3 -10.90 1.44 -18.43
C GLU A 3 -10.90 1.56 -16.91
N ALA A 4 -10.84 0.43 -16.19
CA ALA A 4 -10.77 0.43 -14.73
C ALA A 4 -9.44 0.99 -14.21
N ILE A 5 -8.33 0.69 -14.89
CA ILE A 5 -7.01 1.26 -14.57
C ILE A 5 -7.01 2.77 -14.82
N ILE A 6 -7.64 3.22 -15.91
CA ILE A 6 -7.78 4.65 -16.22
C ILE A 6 -8.63 5.35 -15.14
N GLN A 7 -9.73 4.75 -14.72
CA GLN A 7 -10.59 5.30 -13.68
C GLN A 7 -9.85 5.43 -12.33
N GLN A 8 -9.11 4.40 -11.93
CA GLN A 8 -8.29 4.44 -10.70
C GLN A 8 -7.20 5.52 -10.78
N ALA A 9 -6.49 5.62 -11.90
CA ALA A 9 -5.51 6.70 -12.09
C ALA A 9 -6.18 8.09 -12.02
N ALA A 10 -7.42 8.24 -12.51
CA ALA A 10 -8.16 9.50 -12.41
C ALA A 10 -8.43 9.90 -10.96
N GLU A 11 -8.75 8.93 -10.10
CA GLU A 11 -8.99 9.11 -8.65
C GLU A 11 -7.69 9.40 -7.87
N ARG A 12 -6.53 8.96 -8.40
CA ARG A 12 -5.19 9.19 -7.82
C ARG A 12 -4.51 10.47 -8.33
N GLY A 13 -5.28 11.49 -8.69
CA GLY A 13 -4.77 12.81 -9.05
C GLY A 13 -4.42 13.00 -10.52
N MET A 14 -4.64 12.01 -11.39
CA MET A 14 -4.52 12.24 -12.85
C MET A 14 -5.77 12.88 -13.45
N HIS A 15 -6.93 12.79 -12.79
CA HIS A 15 -8.20 13.35 -13.27
C HIS A 15 -8.47 13.03 -14.75
N HIS A 16 -8.84 14.05 -15.56
CA HIS A 16 -9.07 13.90 -17.00
C HIS A 16 -7.82 13.49 -17.81
N LYS A 17 -6.62 13.55 -17.21
CA LYS A 17 -5.35 13.19 -17.84
C LYS A 17 -5.02 11.70 -17.68
N ALA A 18 -5.84 10.94 -16.94
CA ALA A 18 -5.60 9.54 -16.62
C ALA A 18 -5.43 8.63 -17.85
N GLY A 19 -6.21 8.83 -18.91
CA GLY A 19 -6.03 8.07 -20.15
C GLY A 19 -4.62 8.27 -20.72
N ARG A 20 -4.23 9.53 -20.92
CA ARG A 20 -2.91 9.90 -21.43
C ARG A 20 -1.76 9.44 -20.51
N PHE A 21 -1.97 9.48 -19.21
CA PHE A 21 -1.04 8.92 -18.23
C PHE A 21 -0.79 7.42 -18.44
N ILE A 22 -1.84 6.61 -18.56
CA ILE A 22 -1.72 5.16 -18.80
C ILE A 22 -1.05 4.88 -20.16
N GLY A 23 -1.32 5.70 -21.17
CA GLY A 23 -0.63 5.63 -22.45
C GLY A 23 0.88 5.89 -22.32
N LEU A 24 1.27 6.97 -21.62
CA LEU A 24 2.67 7.33 -21.39
C LEU A 24 3.39 6.27 -20.55
N LEU A 25 2.73 5.72 -19.53
CA LEU A 25 3.29 4.67 -18.70
C LEU A 25 3.59 3.40 -19.51
N ALA A 26 2.65 3.00 -20.37
CA ALA A 26 2.84 1.85 -21.25
C ALA A 26 3.92 2.13 -22.32
N GLU A 27 4.02 3.36 -22.83
CA GLU A 27 5.11 3.79 -23.72
C GLU A 27 6.48 3.64 -23.04
N SER A 28 6.62 4.07 -21.78
CA SER A 28 7.88 3.96 -21.02
C SER A 28 8.41 2.54 -20.86
N ILE A 29 7.50 1.56 -20.80
CA ILE A 29 7.83 0.13 -20.65
C ILE A 29 8.43 -0.45 -21.94
N VAL A 30 7.94 -0.02 -23.11
CA VAL A 30 8.35 -0.56 -24.42
C VAL A 30 9.30 0.38 -25.19
N ASN A 31 9.73 1.47 -24.57
CA ASN A 31 10.53 2.51 -25.22
C ASN A 31 11.92 1.96 -25.62
N THR A 32 12.15 1.80 -26.92
CA THR A 32 13.40 1.25 -27.45
C THR A 32 14.62 2.13 -27.19
N ARG A 33 14.43 3.45 -26.97
CA ARG A 33 15.52 4.38 -26.62
C ARG A 33 16.07 4.11 -25.21
N THR A 34 15.28 3.50 -24.33
CA THR A 34 15.68 3.13 -22.96
C THR A 34 15.88 1.63 -22.80
N GLY A 35 16.10 0.91 -23.90
CA GLY A 35 16.34 -0.54 -23.93
C GLY A 35 15.08 -1.40 -24.00
N GLY A 36 13.90 -0.81 -24.26
CA GLY A 36 12.62 -1.50 -24.32
C GLY A 36 12.28 -2.21 -23.01
N PHE A 37 11.53 -3.31 -23.10
CA PHE A 37 11.14 -4.08 -21.91
C PHE A 37 12.34 -4.66 -21.14
N ALA A 38 13.42 -5.01 -21.85
CA ALA A 38 14.65 -5.49 -21.21
C ALA A 38 15.32 -4.38 -20.38
N GLY A 39 15.44 -3.17 -20.94
CA GLY A 39 15.97 -2.01 -20.21
C GLY A 39 15.08 -1.61 -19.03
N PHE A 40 13.76 -1.71 -19.18
CA PHE A 40 12.81 -1.54 -18.08
C PHE A 40 13.04 -2.56 -16.95
N ARG A 41 13.16 -3.84 -17.28
CA ARG A 41 13.45 -4.90 -16.31
C ARG A 41 14.77 -4.65 -15.57
N ASN A 42 15.82 -4.25 -16.29
CA ASN A 42 17.12 -3.96 -15.68
C ASN A 42 17.05 -2.79 -14.67
N ARG A 43 16.20 -1.79 -14.90
CA ARG A 43 15.99 -0.70 -13.91
C ARG A 43 15.27 -1.19 -12.66
N PHE A 44 14.25 -2.03 -12.83
CA PHE A 44 13.57 -2.68 -11.71
C PHE A 44 14.50 -3.60 -10.92
N GLU A 45 15.36 -4.35 -11.60
CA GLU A 45 16.38 -5.19 -10.98
C GLU A 45 17.41 -4.36 -10.20
N ALA A 46 17.92 -3.28 -10.80
CA ALA A 46 18.84 -2.36 -10.13
C ALA A 46 18.22 -1.67 -8.90
N ALA A 47 16.89 -1.53 -8.87
CA ALA A 47 16.13 -1.00 -7.74
C ALA A 47 15.79 -2.07 -6.67
N GLY A 48 16.23 -3.32 -6.84
CA GLY A 48 15.90 -4.42 -5.92
C GLY A 48 14.46 -4.92 -6.04
N LEU A 49 13.77 -4.64 -7.15
CA LEU A 49 12.35 -4.94 -7.38
C LEU A 49 12.14 -6.09 -8.39
N ALA A 50 13.15 -6.93 -8.59
CA ALA A 50 13.12 -8.02 -9.58
C ALA A 50 11.99 -9.03 -9.30
N ASP A 51 11.87 -9.49 -8.06
CA ASP A 51 10.86 -10.48 -7.66
C ASP A 51 9.44 -9.93 -7.79
N LEU A 52 9.26 -8.68 -7.41
CA LEU A 52 8.00 -7.95 -7.50
C LEU A 52 7.56 -7.77 -8.97
N LEU A 53 8.50 -7.47 -9.87
CA LEU A 53 8.24 -7.39 -11.30
C LEU A 53 7.85 -8.76 -11.90
N GLN A 54 8.52 -9.86 -11.49
CA GLN A 54 8.20 -11.21 -11.97
C GLN A 54 6.77 -11.62 -11.63
N GLN A 55 6.26 -11.21 -10.47
CA GLN A 55 4.90 -11.51 -10.02
C GLN A 55 3.81 -10.87 -10.91
N TRP A 56 4.14 -9.84 -11.68
CA TRP A 56 3.19 -9.15 -12.56
C TRP A 56 3.17 -9.71 -13.99
N ILE A 57 4.14 -10.55 -14.36
CA ILE A 57 4.26 -11.07 -15.72
C ILE A 57 3.29 -12.25 -15.90
N GLY A 58 2.40 -12.15 -16.89
CA GLY A 58 1.58 -13.29 -17.35
C GLY A 58 0.41 -13.75 -16.45
N ILE A 59 0.16 -13.12 -15.29
CA ILE A 59 -0.90 -13.51 -14.34
C ILE A 59 -1.96 -12.39 -14.22
N LYS A 60 -3.20 -12.74 -13.82
CA LYS A 60 -4.21 -11.77 -13.38
C LYS A 60 -3.64 -10.95 -12.20
N PRO A 61 -3.86 -9.62 -12.16
CA PRO A 61 -3.25 -8.78 -11.13
C PRO A 61 -3.72 -9.25 -9.75
N ALA A 62 -2.81 -9.84 -8.98
CA ALA A 62 -2.92 -9.90 -7.54
C ALA A 62 -2.57 -8.50 -6.99
N ASP A 63 -3.14 -8.17 -5.83
CA ASP A 63 -3.00 -6.89 -5.12
C ASP A 63 -1.60 -6.70 -4.51
N ASN A 64 -0.54 -6.85 -5.32
CA ASN A 64 0.81 -6.63 -4.86
C ASN A 64 1.09 -5.12 -4.86
N VAL A 65 1.27 -4.59 -3.66
CA VAL A 65 1.43 -3.17 -3.37
C VAL A 65 2.83 -2.73 -3.80
N LEU A 66 2.91 -2.00 -4.91
CA LEU A 66 4.09 -1.20 -5.25
C LEU A 66 3.96 0.15 -4.52
N GLN A 67 4.94 0.54 -3.72
CA GLN A 67 4.93 1.86 -3.07
C GLN A 67 5.31 2.97 -4.07
N PRO A 68 4.85 4.22 -3.87
CA PRO A 68 5.20 5.34 -4.76
C PRO A 68 6.70 5.54 -4.97
N ASP A 69 7.51 5.33 -3.94
CA ASP A 69 8.97 5.48 -4.00
C ASP A 69 9.61 4.31 -4.76
N GLN A 70 9.12 3.09 -4.56
CA GLN A 70 9.52 1.91 -5.34
C GLN A 70 9.16 2.06 -6.82
N PHE A 71 7.98 2.62 -7.13
CA PHE A 71 7.61 2.96 -8.50
C PHE A 71 8.60 3.94 -9.13
N ASN A 72 8.98 4.99 -8.39
CA ASN A 72 9.94 5.97 -8.89
C ASN A 72 11.32 5.35 -9.12
N ALA A 73 11.78 4.51 -8.17
CA ALA A 73 13.05 3.80 -8.27
C ALA A 73 13.09 2.84 -9.47
N GLY A 74 12.03 2.06 -9.70
CA GLY A 74 11.96 1.10 -10.80
C GLY A 74 11.76 1.75 -12.17
N LEU A 75 10.86 2.73 -12.29
CA LEU A 75 10.62 3.41 -13.57
C LEU A 75 11.77 4.35 -13.94
N GLY A 76 12.38 4.98 -12.92
CA GLY A 76 13.44 5.97 -13.00
C GLY A 76 12.93 7.40 -12.81
N SER A 77 13.58 8.18 -11.94
CA SER A 77 13.14 9.54 -11.59
C SER A 77 13.05 10.48 -12.80
N ASP A 78 13.96 10.36 -13.77
CA ASP A 78 13.91 11.13 -15.01
C ASP A 78 12.66 10.87 -15.84
N GLU A 79 12.20 9.63 -15.86
CA GLU A 79 11.01 9.22 -16.60
C GLU A 79 9.73 9.64 -15.88
N CYS A 80 9.69 9.52 -14.55
CA CYS A 80 8.60 10.07 -13.73
C CYS A 80 8.49 11.60 -13.92
N ASN A 81 9.62 12.31 -13.90
CA ASN A 81 9.67 13.75 -14.15
C ASN A 81 9.26 14.11 -15.59
N ARG A 82 9.60 13.28 -16.58
CA ARG A 82 9.15 13.45 -17.97
C ARG A 82 7.64 13.35 -18.06
N ILE A 83 7.04 12.32 -17.48
CA ILE A 83 5.59 12.10 -17.50
C ILE A 83 4.88 13.25 -16.78
N ALA A 84 5.39 13.66 -15.61
CA ALA A 84 4.87 14.79 -14.84
C ALA A 84 4.83 16.08 -15.68
N ARG A 85 5.91 16.42 -16.39
CA ARG A 85 5.97 17.58 -17.30
C ARG A 85 5.01 17.47 -18.48
N LEU A 86 4.91 16.30 -19.12
CA LEU A 86 4.03 16.10 -20.28
C LEU A 86 2.54 16.20 -19.93
N LEU A 87 2.21 15.85 -18.69
CA LEU A 87 0.87 15.91 -18.17
C LEU A 87 0.60 17.19 -17.39
N ASP A 88 1.60 18.01 -17.04
CA ASP A 88 1.43 19.17 -16.18
C ASP A 88 0.76 18.79 -14.83
N VAL A 89 1.41 17.87 -14.11
CA VAL A 89 0.99 17.38 -12.79
C VAL A 89 2.22 17.22 -11.88
N PRO A 90 2.07 17.26 -10.54
CA PRO A 90 3.17 16.99 -9.63
C PRO A 90 3.74 15.57 -9.80
N VAL A 91 5.06 15.41 -9.65
CA VAL A 91 5.71 14.09 -9.73
C VAL A 91 5.19 13.12 -8.67
N GLY A 92 4.80 13.61 -7.49
CA GLY A 92 4.15 12.79 -6.46
C GLY A 92 2.84 12.16 -6.93
N ALA A 93 2.04 12.88 -7.73
CA ALA A 93 0.83 12.33 -8.32
C ALA A 93 1.14 11.24 -9.35
N VAL A 94 2.19 11.42 -10.15
CA VAL A 94 2.72 10.39 -11.07
C VAL A 94 3.17 9.15 -10.31
N ASN A 95 3.87 9.33 -9.19
CA ASN A 95 4.36 8.22 -8.36
C ASN A 95 3.19 7.44 -7.72
N MET A 96 2.19 8.14 -7.16
CA MET A 96 1.02 7.50 -6.55
C MET A 96 0.14 6.77 -7.58
N ALA A 97 -0.21 7.43 -8.69
CA ALA A 97 -1.01 6.81 -9.73
C ALA A 97 -0.25 5.68 -10.44
N GLY A 98 1.06 5.83 -10.59
CA GLY A 98 1.95 4.85 -11.21
C GLY A 98 2.14 3.60 -10.38
N ALA A 99 2.34 3.76 -9.06
CA ALA A 99 2.40 2.67 -8.10
C ALA A 99 1.23 1.69 -8.26
N GLU A 100 0.01 2.22 -8.38
CA GLU A 100 -1.19 1.40 -8.49
C GLU A 100 -1.46 0.88 -9.91
N ALA A 101 -1.10 1.67 -10.93
CA ALA A 101 -1.38 1.33 -12.34
C ALA A 101 -0.35 0.39 -12.96
N LEU A 102 0.93 0.51 -12.60
CA LEU A 102 2.04 -0.18 -13.25
C LEU A 102 1.92 -1.71 -13.21
N PRO A 103 1.60 -2.36 -12.07
CA PRO A 103 1.41 -3.81 -12.03
C PRO A 103 0.35 -4.29 -13.02
N LYS A 104 -0.77 -3.55 -13.08
CA LYS A 104 -1.92 -3.86 -13.94
C LYS A 104 -1.59 -3.62 -15.42
N VAL A 105 -0.85 -2.57 -15.73
CA VAL A 105 -0.37 -2.27 -17.10
C VAL A 105 0.62 -3.34 -17.57
N ILE A 106 1.55 -3.78 -16.72
CA ILE A 106 2.48 -4.86 -17.05
C ILE A 106 1.75 -6.17 -17.30
N GLY A 107 0.82 -6.56 -16.43
CA GLY A 107 -0.01 -7.75 -16.64
C GLY A 107 -0.84 -7.68 -17.93
N LEU A 108 -1.27 -6.49 -18.34
CA LEU A 108 -1.93 -6.29 -19.64
C LEU A 108 -0.98 -6.40 -20.84
N LEU A 109 0.23 -5.87 -20.73
CA LEU A 109 1.24 -5.87 -21.80
C LEU A 109 1.92 -7.24 -21.99
N THR A 110 1.99 -8.04 -20.92
CA THR A 110 2.72 -9.33 -20.88
C THR A 110 1.80 -10.55 -20.88
N ARG A 111 0.56 -10.40 -21.36
CA ARG A 111 -0.38 -11.53 -21.48
C ARG A 111 0.26 -12.68 -22.26
N GLU A 112 0.00 -13.91 -21.81
CA GLU A 112 0.61 -15.14 -22.35
C GLU A 112 2.13 -15.22 -22.19
N GLN A 113 2.69 -14.55 -21.16
CA GLN A 113 4.13 -14.51 -20.86
C GLN A 113 5.00 -13.97 -22.01
N ARG A 114 4.43 -13.16 -22.91
CA ARG A 114 5.18 -12.56 -24.01
C ARG A 114 5.87 -11.28 -23.56
N THR A 115 7.08 -11.06 -24.05
CA THR A 115 7.80 -9.79 -23.87
C THR A 115 7.22 -8.73 -24.80
N PRO A 116 6.73 -7.58 -24.28
CA PRO A 116 6.16 -6.55 -25.12
C PRO A 116 7.26 -5.83 -25.89
N VAL A 117 7.19 -5.91 -27.22
CA VAL A 117 8.14 -5.27 -28.15
C VAL A 117 7.60 -3.98 -28.77
N THR A 118 6.28 -3.80 -28.79
CA THR A 118 5.61 -2.62 -29.34
C THR A 118 4.40 -2.25 -28.50
N LEU A 119 4.06 -0.97 -28.47
CA LEU A 119 2.88 -0.47 -27.75
C LEU A 119 1.59 -0.95 -28.45
N PRO A 120 0.68 -1.70 -27.78
CA PRO A 120 -0.56 -2.14 -28.41
C PRO A 120 -1.47 -0.97 -28.82
N PRO A 121 -2.31 -1.13 -29.86
CA PRO A 121 -3.18 -0.04 -30.37
C PRO A 121 -4.06 0.60 -29.29
N ALA A 122 -4.56 -0.18 -28.33
CA ALA A 122 -5.38 0.30 -27.23
C ALA A 122 -4.66 1.31 -26.32
N PHE A 123 -3.34 1.13 -26.10
CA PHE A 123 -2.53 2.07 -25.32
C PHE A 123 -2.03 3.24 -26.17
N SER A 124 -1.71 2.99 -27.45
CA SER A 124 -1.30 4.04 -28.40
C SER A 124 -2.41 5.09 -28.61
N ALA A 125 -3.68 4.66 -28.66
CA ALA A 125 -4.83 5.54 -28.75
C ALA A 125 -4.94 6.51 -27.55
N LEU A 126 -4.44 6.14 -26.37
CA LEU A 126 -4.48 6.97 -25.17
C LEU A 126 -3.46 8.11 -25.18
N LEU A 127 -2.38 8.00 -25.96
CA LEU A 127 -1.33 9.04 -26.05
C LEU A 127 -1.84 10.32 -26.71
N HIS A 128 -2.90 10.20 -27.51
CA HIS A 128 -3.52 11.29 -28.24
C HIS A 128 -4.79 11.70 -27.49
N ASN A 129 -4.92 12.97 -27.09
CA ASN A 129 -6.10 13.50 -26.41
C ASN A 129 -7.34 13.39 -27.32
N ALA A 130 -7.99 12.24 -27.34
CA ALA A 130 -9.34 12.11 -27.85
C ALA A 130 -10.29 12.27 -26.66
N PRO A 131 -11.09 13.36 -26.58
CA PRO A 131 -12.14 13.43 -25.59
C PRO A 131 -13.12 12.28 -25.86
N VAL A 132 -13.20 11.33 -24.94
CA VAL A 132 -14.35 10.42 -24.88
C VAL A 132 -15.54 11.29 -24.51
N LYS A 133 -16.23 11.83 -25.53
CA LYS A 133 -17.55 12.40 -25.36
C LYS A 133 -18.42 11.31 -24.74
N GLN A 134 -18.79 11.47 -23.47
CA GLN A 134 -19.98 10.83 -22.94
C GLN A 134 -21.14 11.19 -23.88
N ARG A 135 -21.56 10.24 -24.71
CA ARG A 135 -22.81 10.36 -25.46
C ARG A 135 -23.95 10.27 -24.45
N LYS A 136 -24.32 11.42 -23.88
CA LYS A 136 -25.65 11.58 -23.27
C LYS A 136 -26.68 11.53 -24.41
N GLY A 137 -27.50 10.47 -24.39
CA GLY A 137 -28.85 10.41 -24.96
C GLY A 137 -28.98 10.36 -26.48
N LEU A 138 -29.12 9.16 -27.06
CA LEU A 138 -30.18 8.83 -28.05
C LEU A 138 -30.25 7.32 -28.34
N GLY A 139 -30.24 6.50 -27.28
CA GLY A 139 -30.15 5.04 -27.41
C GLY A 139 -31.34 4.38 -28.09
N TRP A 140 -32.58 4.86 -27.90
CA TRP A 140 -33.77 4.14 -28.36
C TRP A 140 -34.21 4.48 -29.80
N LEU A 141 -34.02 5.73 -30.25
CA LEU A 141 -34.39 6.18 -31.60
C LEU A 141 -33.50 5.58 -32.70
N PHE A 142 -32.23 5.27 -32.39
CA PHE A 142 -31.33 4.62 -33.35
C PHE A 142 -31.75 3.17 -33.64
N TRP A 143 -32.24 2.44 -32.62
CA TRP A 143 -32.77 1.09 -32.80
C TRP A 143 -34.09 1.05 -33.57
N LEU A 144 -34.94 2.09 -33.43
CA LEU A 144 -36.18 2.21 -34.22
C LEU A 144 -35.92 2.49 -35.71
N LEU A 145 -34.92 3.34 -36.03
CA LEU A 145 -34.54 3.61 -37.41
C LEU A 145 -33.87 2.40 -38.09
N LEU A 146 -33.08 1.63 -37.33
CA LEU A 146 -32.42 0.42 -37.84
C LEU A 146 -33.42 -0.73 -38.10
N ALA A 147 -34.44 -0.88 -37.24
CA ALA A 147 -35.51 -1.84 -37.46
C ALA A 147 -36.40 -1.48 -38.67
N GLY A 148 -36.65 -0.18 -38.90
CA GLY A 148 -37.38 0.30 -40.07
C GLY A 148 -36.66 0.07 -41.39
N LEU A 149 -35.32 0.23 -41.43
CA LEU A 149 -34.50 -0.03 -42.62
C LEU A 149 -34.34 -1.52 -42.93
N LEU A 150 -34.28 -2.39 -41.92
CA LEU A 150 -34.20 -3.84 -42.11
C LEU A 150 -35.51 -4.44 -42.65
N GLY A 151 -36.67 -3.88 -42.25
CA GLY A 151 -37.98 -4.27 -42.79
C GLY A 151 -38.17 -3.91 -44.27
N LEU A 152 -37.58 -2.80 -44.72
CA LEU A 152 -37.62 -2.36 -46.13
C LEU A 152 -36.71 -3.18 -47.05
N PHE A 153 -35.61 -3.74 -46.53
CA PHE A 153 -34.69 -4.57 -47.31
C PHE A 153 -35.23 -6.00 -47.55
N ILE A 154 -35.98 -6.56 -46.60
CA ILE A 154 -36.57 -7.90 -46.71
C ILE A 154 -37.74 -7.94 -47.72
N LEU A 155 -38.42 -6.81 -47.94
CA LEU A 155 -39.47 -6.70 -48.97
C LEU A 155 -38.94 -6.53 -50.40
N ALA A 156 -37.65 -6.27 -50.59
CA ALA A 156 -37.07 -5.98 -51.91
C ALA A 156 -36.39 -7.18 -52.61
N VAL A 157 -36.24 -8.33 -51.94
CA VAL A 157 -35.50 -9.50 -52.50
C VAL A 157 -36.42 -10.69 -52.84
N SER A 158 -37.75 -10.51 -52.75
CA SER A 158 -38.70 -11.52 -53.26
C SER A 158 -39.06 -11.25 -54.72
N ASN A 159 -38.20 -11.68 -55.66
CA ASN A 159 -38.61 -12.23 -56.97
C ASN A 159 -37.39 -12.45 -57.89
N CYS A 160 -36.95 -13.71 -58.01
CA CYS A 160 -36.81 -14.45 -59.29
C CYS A 160 -35.91 -15.68 -59.11
N GLN A 161 -36.53 -16.87 -59.25
CA GLN A 161 -35.93 -18.08 -59.83
C GLN A 161 -36.06 -18.01 -61.38
N PRO A 162 -35.49 -18.89 -62.25
CA PRO A 162 -35.00 -20.26 -62.02
C PRO A 162 -33.71 -20.73 -62.80
N GLN A 163 -33.39 -22.01 -62.56
CA GLN A 163 -32.36 -23.01 -62.97
C GLN A 163 -32.27 -23.38 -64.50
N PRO A 164 -31.60 -24.48 -65.00
CA PRO A 164 -30.30 -25.16 -64.74
C PRO A 164 -29.50 -25.61 -66.03
N LYS A 165 -28.25 -26.14 -65.91
CA LYS A 165 -27.78 -27.49 -66.39
C LYS A 165 -26.25 -27.68 -66.58
N GLN A 166 -25.77 -28.79 -66.00
CA GLN A 166 -24.73 -29.80 -66.41
C GLN A 166 -23.34 -29.34 -66.91
N VAL A 167 -22.21 -29.96 -66.51
CA VAL A 167 -21.72 -31.29 -66.95
C VAL A 167 -20.81 -31.94 -65.87
N ALA A 168 -20.73 -33.27 -65.89
CA ALA A 168 -20.17 -34.19 -64.91
C ALA A 168 -18.65 -34.48 -65.00
N ALA A 169 -18.10 -34.86 -63.83
CA ALA A 169 -17.01 -35.78 -63.41
C ALA A 169 -15.90 -36.25 -64.40
N PRO A 170 -14.69 -36.56 -63.87
CA PRO A 170 -14.45 -37.93 -63.36
C PRO A 170 -13.64 -38.04 -62.04
N LEU A 171 -13.66 -39.29 -61.53
CA LEU A 171 -13.13 -39.86 -60.26
C LEU A 171 -11.63 -40.27 -60.35
N PRO A 172 -11.00 -40.77 -59.24
CA PRO A 172 -9.58 -40.59 -58.89
C PRO A 172 -8.69 -41.83 -59.13
N THR A 173 -7.38 -41.68 -58.88
CA THR A 173 -6.41 -42.79 -58.73
C THR A 173 -5.19 -42.33 -57.89
N PRO A 174 -4.31 -43.22 -57.39
CA PRO A 174 -4.23 -43.57 -55.98
C PRO A 174 -2.89 -43.22 -55.30
N ALA A 175 -2.88 -43.36 -53.97
CA ALA A 175 -1.73 -43.18 -53.09
C ALA A 175 -0.69 -44.33 -53.15
N ALA A 176 0.57 -44.00 -52.83
CA ALA A 176 1.58 -44.85 -52.20
C ALA A 176 2.74 -43.95 -51.65
N PRO A 177 3.67 -44.43 -50.80
CA PRO A 177 3.55 -44.49 -49.34
C PRO A 177 4.61 -43.65 -48.60
N GLN A 178 4.31 -43.24 -47.37
CA GLN A 178 5.27 -42.69 -46.40
C GLN A 178 5.94 -43.83 -45.60
N PRO A 179 7.21 -43.70 -45.17
CA PRO A 179 7.94 -44.76 -44.49
C PRO A 179 7.58 -44.88 -43.00
N THR A 180 7.60 -46.13 -42.53
CA THR A 180 7.45 -46.60 -41.15
C THR A 180 8.52 -46.02 -40.22
N PRO A 181 8.20 -45.56 -38.99
CA PRO A 181 9.16 -45.47 -37.91
C PRO A 181 9.18 -46.76 -37.08
N ALA A 182 10.39 -47.17 -36.71
CA ALA A 182 10.73 -48.32 -35.88
C ALA A 182 10.22 -48.18 -34.41
N PRO A 183 10.21 -49.26 -33.61
CA PRO A 183 9.49 -49.34 -32.34
C PRO A 183 10.14 -48.49 -31.24
N ALA A 184 9.28 -47.85 -30.44
CA ALA A 184 9.66 -47.11 -29.24
C ALA A 184 10.29 -48.03 -28.19
N GLU A 185 11.48 -47.66 -27.71
CA GLU A 185 12.03 -48.11 -26.44
C GLU A 185 11.18 -47.57 -25.28
N VAL A 186 10.83 -48.46 -24.36
CA VAL A 186 10.17 -48.14 -23.09
C VAL A 186 11.23 -47.58 -22.13
N PRO A 187 11.13 -46.33 -21.66
CA PRO A 187 11.95 -45.90 -20.52
C PRO A 187 11.32 -46.41 -19.21
N ALA A 188 12.20 -46.85 -18.32
CA ALA A 188 11.88 -47.31 -16.96
C ALA A 188 11.16 -46.22 -16.12
N PRO A 189 10.47 -46.58 -15.02
CA PRO A 189 9.72 -45.63 -14.22
C PRO A 189 10.67 -44.60 -13.60
N VAL A 190 10.42 -43.32 -13.88
CA VAL A 190 11.11 -42.22 -13.22
C VAL A 190 10.59 -42.16 -11.78
N GLU A 191 11.51 -42.32 -10.84
CA GLU A 191 11.29 -42.16 -9.40
C GLU A 191 10.70 -40.77 -9.14
N GLN A 192 9.47 -40.72 -8.63
CA GLN A 192 8.79 -39.48 -8.27
C GLN A 192 9.58 -38.82 -7.13
N ALA A 193 10.26 -37.71 -7.45
CA ALA A 193 10.79 -36.81 -6.43
C ALA A 193 9.64 -36.40 -5.50
N ALA A 194 9.80 -36.71 -4.22
CA ALA A 194 8.85 -36.34 -3.17
C ALA A 194 8.59 -34.83 -3.24
N VAL A 195 7.32 -34.46 -3.36
CA VAL A 195 6.87 -33.08 -3.11
C VAL A 195 7.13 -32.83 -1.63
N GLN A 196 8.21 -32.10 -1.32
CA GLN A 196 8.47 -31.61 0.03
C GLN A 196 7.31 -30.66 0.39
N GLU A 197 6.62 -30.94 1.50
CA GLU A 197 5.64 -30.03 2.07
C GLU A 197 6.29 -28.65 2.27
N PRO A 198 5.57 -27.53 2.07
CA PRO A 198 6.11 -26.20 2.35
C PRO A 198 6.48 -26.15 3.84
N VAL A 199 7.79 -26.09 4.11
CA VAL A 199 8.32 -25.94 5.46
C VAL A 199 7.81 -24.59 5.98
N ALA A 200 7.05 -24.60 7.07
CA ALA A 200 6.62 -23.37 7.72
C ALA A 200 7.86 -22.59 8.17
N HIS A 201 8.07 -21.40 7.62
CA HIS A 201 9.21 -20.56 7.99
C HIS A 201 8.92 -19.83 9.29
N LEU A 202 9.91 -19.76 10.18
CA LEU A 202 9.81 -19.02 11.45
C LEU A 202 10.16 -17.54 11.23
N PRO A 203 9.53 -16.59 11.92
CA PRO A 203 9.94 -15.19 11.86
C PRO A 203 11.30 -14.98 12.54
N ALA A 204 12.07 -14.01 12.05
CA ALA A 204 13.27 -13.55 12.74
C ALA A 204 12.90 -12.81 14.03
N GLU A 205 13.54 -13.19 15.13
CA GLU A 205 13.27 -12.70 16.47
C GLU A 205 14.52 -12.04 17.05
N LEU A 206 14.34 -10.92 17.75
CA LEU A 206 15.41 -10.28 18.52
C LEU A 206 14.84 -9.56 19.72
N GLU A 207 15.37 -9.83 20.89
CA GLU A 207 15.21 -9.03 22.08
C GLU A 207 16.53 -8.31 22.38
N LEU A 208 16.44 -7.01 22.62
CA LEU A 208 17.55 -6.13 23.00
C LEU A 208 17.14 -5.37 24.25
N GLN A 209 17.94 -5.47 25.30
CA GLN A 209 17.75 -4.74 26.54
C GLN A 209 19.00 -3.92 26.87
N ASN A 210 18.84 -2.62 27.07
CA ASN A 210 19.89 -1.73 27.53
C ASN A 210 19.72 -1.45 29.03
N THR A 211 20.67 -1.89 29.86
CA THR A 211 20.70 -1.63 31.30
C THR A 211 22.05 -1.01 31.67
N ASP A 212 22.04 0.26 32.07
CA ASP A 212 23.22 1.05 32.43
C ASP A 212 24.31 1.07 31.33
N GLY A 213 23.88 1.07 30.07
CA GLY A 213 24.78 1.05 28.91
C GLY A 213 25.34 -0.33 28.59
N GLN A 214 24.96 -1.38 29.33
CA GLN A 214 25.18 -2.78 28.96
C GLN A 214 23.99 -3.28 28.13
N VAL A 215 24.28 -3.78 26.94
CA VAL A 215 23.29 -4.27 26.00
C VAL A 215 23.28 -5.79 26.05
N ALA A 216 22.16 -6.35 26.51
CA ALA A 216 21.86 -7.77 26.44
C ALA A 216 21.04 -8.05 25.17
N ILE A 217 21.47 -9.03 24.37
CA ILE A 217 20.73 -9.48 23.19
C ILE A 217 20.39 -10.97 23.26
N SER A 218 19.22 -11.33 22.77
CA SER A 218 18.83 -12.72 22.56
C SER A 218 17.87 -12.85 21.39
N GLY A 219 17.89 -13.95 20.65
CA GLY A 219 16.98 -14.10 19.52
C GLY A 219 17.33 -15.22 18.56
N ARG A 220 16.69 -15.18 17.40
CA ARG A 220 16.84 -16.16 16.32
C ARG A 220 16.96 -15.46 14.97
N LEU A 221 18.00 -15.82 14.20
CA LEU A 221 18.24 -15.31 12.85
C LEU A 221 18.39 -16.46 11.85
N GLY A 222 18.22 -16.15 10.56
CA GLY A 222 18.28 -17.13 9.48
C GLY A 222 19.70 -17.51 9.08
N ASP A 223 20.66 -16.58 9.23
CA ASP A 223 22.03 -16.79 8.79
C ASP A 223 23.11 -16.14 9.67
N GLU A 224 24.32 -16.70 9.60
CA GLU A 224 25.49 -16.23 10.36
C GLU A 224 25.95 -14.83 9.92
N GLY A 225 25.69 -14.44 8.67
CA GLY A 225 26.04 -13.12 8.15
C GLY A 225 25.16 -12.00 8.73
N GLU A 226 23.86 -12.22 8.89
CA GLU A 226 22.95 -11.36 9.63
C GLU A 226 23.37 -11.22 11.09
N LYS A 227 23.70 -12.34 11.75
CA LYS A 227 24.21 -12.35 13.13
C LYS A 227 25.49 -11.53 13.26
N GLN A 228 26.47 -11.73 12.37
CA GLN A 228 27.72 -10.97 12.42
C GLN A 228 27.47 -9.47 12.19
N ARG A 229 26.63 -9.10 11.20
CA ARG A 229 26.27 -7.70 10.95
C ARG A 229 25.61 -7.04 12.16
N LEU A 230 24.69 -7.74 12.83
CA LEU A 230 24.03 -7.25 14.03
C LEU A 230 25.04 -7.00 15.16
N ILE A 231 25.90 -7.99 15.44
CA ILE A 231 26.91 -7.91 16.51
C ILE A 231 27.90 -6.78 16.21
N ASP A 232 28.42 -6.69 14.98
CA ASP A 232 29.38 -5.65 14.58
C ASP A 232 28.77 -4.25 14.76
N ALA A 233 27.52 -4.05 14.34
CA ALA A 233 26.84 -2.77 14.48
C ALA A 233 26.61 -2.39 15.95
N LEU A 234 26.19 -3.34 16.79
CA LEU A 234 26.01 -3.12 18.22
C LEU A 234 27.33 -2.82 18.92
N GLN A 235 28.38 -3.58 18.65
CA GLN A 235 29.70 -3.37 19.25
C GLN A 235 30.32 -2.05 18.80
N ALA A 236 30.14 -1.65 17.53
CA ALA A 236 30.60 -0.37 17.01
C ALA A 236 29.90 0.81 17.71
N HIS A 237 28.63 0.66 18.09
CA HIS A 237 27.86 1.73 18.73
C HIS A 237 28.03 1.77 20.25
N PHE A 238 27.93 0.63 20.93
CA PHE A 238 27.89 0.54 22.39
C PHE A 238 29.24 0.22 23.04
N GLY A 239 30.17 -0.35 22.28
CA GLY A 239 31.45 -0.88 22.76
C GLY A 239 31.40 -2.41 22.90
N ALA A 240 32.48 -3.08 22.48
CA ALA A 240 32.57 -4.54 22.46
C ALA A 240 32.49 -5.18 23.86
N ASP A 241 32.90 -4.46 24.90
CA ASP A 241 32.85 -4.87 26.30
C ASP A 241 31.45 -4.75 26.93
N LYS A 242 30.51 -4.07 26.24
CA LYS A 242 29.18 -3.77 26.75
C LYS A 242 28.06 -4.57 26.10
N VAL A 243 28.35 -5.31 25.03
CA VAL A 243 27.38 -6.15 24.33
C VAL A 243 27.56 -7.60 24.79
N SER A 244 26.49 -8.19 25.30
CA SER A 244 26.46 -9.58 25.77
C SER A 244 25.19 -10.27 25.28
N GLY A 245 25.22 -11.58 25.09
CA GLY A 245 24.05 -12.29 24.58
C GLY A 245 24.37 -13.46 23.67
N ASP A 246 23.32 -14.16 23.25
CA ASP A 246 23.42 -15.22 22.26
C ASP A 246 22.27 -15.14 21.24
N ILE A 247 22.64 -15.31 19.97
CA ILE A 247 21.69 -15.35 18.86
C ILE A 247 21.77 -16.73 18.23
N GLN A 248 20.64 -17.43 18.24
CA GLN A 248 20.50 -18.74 17.63
C GLN A 248 20.38 -18.59 16.12
N ILE A 249 21.07 -19.47 15.38
CA ILE A 249 20.92 -19.57 13.94
C ILE A 249 20.00 -20.76 13.64
N ASP A 250 18.90 -20.48 12.96
CA ASP A 250 17.99 -21.49 12.46
C ASP A 250 17.72 -21.22 10.98
N PRO A 251 18.20 -22.09 10.07
CA PRO A 251 18.03 -21.93 8.61
C PRO A 251 16.56 -21.89 8.13
N GLN A 252 15.58 -22.25 8.97
CA GLN A 252 14.16 -22.14 8.65
C GLN A 252 13.59 -20.75 8.95
N THR A 253 14.39 -19.87 9.56
CA THR A 253 14.00 -18.49 9.89
C THR A 253 14.05 -17.61 8.65
N LEU A 254 13.02 -16.79 8.46
CA LEU A 254 12.98 -15.77 7.41
C LEU A 254 14.07 -14.71 7.65
N PRO A 255 14.57 -14.04 6.59
CA PRO A 255 15.51 -12.94 6.73
C PRO A 255 15.00 -11.83 7.66
N ALA A 256 15.89 -11.24 8.44
CA ALA A 256 15.55 -10.18 9.38
C ALA A 256 15.34 -8.85 8.66
N GLY A 257 14.15 -8.65 8.08
CA GLY A 257 13.79 -7.42 7.36
C GLY A 257 13.88 -6.13 8.21
N TRP A 258 13.88 -6.27 9.54
CA TRP A 258 14.06 -5.16 10.48
C TRP A 258 15.52 -4.78 10.74
N LEU A 259 16.51 -5.60 10.35
CA LEU A 259 17.91 -5.43 10.74
C LEU A 259 18.51 -4.10 10.30
N ASP A 260 18.31 -3.71 9.03
CA ASP A 260 18.86 -2.46 8.51
C ASP A 260 18.25 -1.23 9.22
N LYS A 261 16.95 -1.29 9.51
CA LYS A 261 16.24 -0.25 10.28
C LYS A 261 16.73 -0.19 11.72
N LEU A 262 16.98 -1.33 12.35
CA LEU A 262 17.55 -1.40 13.69
C LEU A 262 18.95 -0.79 13.74
N ILE A 263 19.82 -1.12 12.79
CA ILE A 263 21.17 -0.57 12.70
C ILE A 263 21.12 0.96 12.55
N ALA A 264 20.21 1.47 11.71
CA ALA A 264 20.00 2.90 11.56
C ALA A 264 19.44 3.56 12.85
N ALA A 265 18.67 2.83 13.64
CA ALA A 265 18.06 3.31 14.88
C ALA A 265 19.01 3.30 16.09
N LEU A 266 20.16 2.60 16.04
CA LEU A 266 21.09 2.44 17.17
C LEU A 266 21.41 3.73 17.94
N PRO A 267 21.64 4.90 17.30
CA PRO A 267 21.86 6.16 18.01
C PRO A 267 20.75 6.56 18.98
N GLU A 268 19.52 6.13 18.72
CA GLU A 268 18.34 6.42 19.53
C GLU A 268 18.11 5.36 20.62
N LEU A 269 18.76 4.18 20.52
CA LEU A 269 18.57 3.05 21.43
C LEU A 269 19.53 3.08 22.64
N GLY A 270 20.38 4.11 22.71
CA GLY A 270 21.35 4.33 23.78
C GLY A 270 20.76 4.61 25.16
N VAL A 271 19.43 4.75 25.27
CA VAL A 271 18.76 5.16 26.50
C VAL A 271 18.72 4.01 27.52
N ASN A 272 19.09 4.33 28.76
CA ASN A 272 19.09 3.36 29.85
C ASN A 272 17.67 2.88 30.18
N GLY A 273 17.51 1.57 30.32
CA GLY A 273 16.24 0.93 30.67
C GLY A 273 15.33 0.64 29.48
N LEU A 274 15.76 0.94 28.25
CA LEU A 274 15.04 0.61 27.04
C LEU A 274 15.10 -0.89 26.76
N LYS A 275 13.95 -1.50 26.47
CA LYS A 275 13.88 -2.85 25.90
C LYS A 275 13.14 -2.82 24.59
N ILE A 276 13.62 -3.60 23.62
CA ILE A 276 13.05 -3.71 22.29
C ILE A 276 13.00 -5.18 21.90
N GLY A 277 11.84 -5.61 21.39
CA GLY A 277 11.60 -6.94 20.88
C GLY A 277 11.11 -6.89 19.43
N PHE A 278 11.68 -7.69 18.56
CA PHE A 278 11.22 -7.96 17.21
C PHE A 278 10.68 -9.39 17.15
N ASP A 279 9.51 -9.55 16.55
CA ASP A 279 8.91 -10.82 16.16
C ASP A 279 8.36 -10.64 14.73
N GLY A 280 9.21 -10.87 13.74
CA GLY A 280 8.89 -10.60 12.33
C GLY A 280 8.63 -9.12 12.06
N ASP A 281 7.39 -8.77 11.75
CA ASP A 281 6.92 -7.39 11.50
C ASP A 281 6.34 -6.70 12.75
N LYS A 282 6.38 -7.37 13.91
CA LYS A 282 5.95 -6.81 15.19
C LYS A 282 7.15 -6.28 15.96
N LEU A 283 6.99 -5.05 16.45
CA LEU A 283 7.99 -4.35 17.25
C LEU A 283 7.39 -4.03 18.62
N ASN A 284 7.92 -4.64 19.67
CA ASN A 284 7.52 -4.38 21.05
C ASN A 284 8.58 -3.49 21.71
N ILE A 285 8.15 -2.40 22.34
CA ILE A 285 9.06 -1.44 22.97
C ILE A 285 8.65 -1.25 24.42
N ASP A 286 9.56 -1.46 25.35
CA ASP A 286 9.36 -1.13 26.75
C ASP A 286 10.16 0.12 27.11
N THR A 287 9.44 1.22 27.35
CA THR A 287 10.01 2.49 27.80
C THR A 287 9.74 2.76 29.29
N SER A 288 9.24 1.78 30.04
CA SER A 288 8.76 1.96 31.43
C SER A 288 9.83 2.38 32.44
N ALA A 289 11.10 2.19 32.13
CA ALA A 289 12.23 2.62 32.95
C ALA A 289 12.76 4.03 32.62
N LEU A 290 12.26 4.67 31.55
CA LEU A 290 12.75 5.98 31.10
C LEU A 290 12.00 7.14 31.78
N PRO A 291 12.57 8.36 31.86
CA PRO A 291 11.83 9.59 32.19
C PRO A 291 10.75 9.94 31.16
N GLU A 292 9.61 10.49 31.59
CA GLU A 292 8.43 10.76 30.72
C GLU A 292 8.73 11.60 29.47
N ASP A 293 9.55 12.65 29.61
CA ASP A 293 9.97 13.51 28.51
C ASP A 293 10.75 12.72 27.44
N GLN A 294 11.69 11.88 27.86
CA GLN A 294 12.48 11.02 26.96
C GLN A 294 11.62 9.97 26.29
N ARG A 295 10.61 9.43 27.00
CA ARG A 295 9.70 8.43 26.42
C ARG A 295 8.96 8.97 25.21
N PHE A 296 8.49 10.22 25.25
CA PHE A 296 7.75 10.82 24.15
C PHE A 296 8.62 11.00 22.91
N ASP A 297 9.79 11.63 23.08
CA ASP A 297 10.69 11.92 21.97
C ASP A 297 11.19 10.63 21.31
N LEU A 298 11.58 9.64 22.12
CA LEU A 298 11.97 8.32 21.62
C LEU A 298 10.81 7.64 20.87
N SER A 299 9.60 7.72 21.42
CA SER A 299 8.44 7.11 20.77
C SER A 299 8.11 7.75 19.43
N GLN A 300 8.27 9.06 19.27
CA GLN A 300 8.06 9.73 17.98
C GLN A 300 9.07 9.27 16.93
N LYS A 301 10.36 9.24 17.29
CA LYS A 301 11.43 8.80 16.39
C LYS A 301 11.28 7.34 15.96
N LEU A 302 10.94 6.44 16.91
CA LEU A 302 10.77 5.02 16.60
C LEU A 302 9.58 4.76 15.67
N ARG A 303 8.48 5.54 15.77
CA ARG A 303 7.37 5.45 14.80
C ARG A 303 7.82 5.81 13.38
N GLU A 304 8.63 6.84 13.24
CA GLU A 304 9.12 7.28 11.93
C GLU A 304 10.02 6.22 11.28
N LEU A 305 11.01 5.73 12.04
CA LEU A 305 12.00 4.75 11.57
C LEU A 305 11.37 3.40 11.21
N PHE A 306 10.40 2.95 12.02
CA PHE A 306 9.72 1.67 11.87
C PHE A 306 8.32 1.82 11.26
N SER A 307 8.11 2.85 10.45
CA SER A 307 6.89 2.96 9.64
C SER A 307 6.68 1.68 8.80
N GLY A 308 5.48 1.11 8.90
CA GLY A 308 5.12 -0.17 8.28
C GLY A 308 5.20 -1.41 9.20
N TYR A 309 5.73 -1.26 10.42
CA TYR A 309 5.71 -2.32 11.45
C TYR A 309 4.50 -2.17 12.37
N SER A 310 4.06 -3.28 12.97
CA SER A 310 3.08 -3.27 14.06
C SER A 310 3.80 -2.99 15.37
N ILE A 311 3.79 -1.72 15.80
CA ILE A 311 4.53 -1.28 17.00
C ILE A 311 3.62 -1.31 18.24
N SER A 312 4.11 -1.85 19.35
CA SER A 312 3.47 -1.84 20.66
C SER A 312 4.38 -1.26 21.76
N GLY A 313 3.78 -0.78 22.86
CA GLY A 313 4.50 -0.32 24.05
C GLY A 313 5.19 1.06 23.93
N LEU A 314 4.99 1.76 22.82
CA LEU A 314 5.33 3.17 22.71
C LEU A 314 4.57 4.01 23.72
N TRP A 315 5.23 5.02 24.28
CA TRP A 315 4.63 5.90 25.25
C TRP A 315 3.92 7.07 24.57
N GLU A 316 2.75 7.39 25.08
CA GLU A 316 1.98 8.56 24.69
C GLU A 316 1.66 9.38 25.94
N ARG A 317 1.76 10.71 25.82
CA ARG A 317 1.42 11.64 26.91
C ARG A 317 -0.01 11.43 27.41
N ALA A 318 -0.91 11.04 26.50
CA ALA A 318 -2.27 10.68 26.85
C ALA A 318 -2.37 9.45 27.75
N THR A 319 -1.52 8.43 27.58
CA THR A 319 -1.54 7.24 28.42
C THR A 319 -1.36 7.58 29.90
N ALA A 320 -0.36 8.41 30.20
CA ALA A 320 -0.10 8.88 31.57
C ALA A 320 -1.22 9.80 32.07
N ALA A 321 -1.71 10.71 31.22
CA ALA A 321 -2.78 11.63 31.59
C ALA A 321 -4.09 10.91 31.91
N LEU A 322 -4.49 9.92 31.10
CA LEU A 322 -5.68 9.10 31.29
C LEU A 322 -5.55 8.21 32.54
N ALA A 323 -4.39 7.59 32.76
CA ALA A 323 -4.15 6.79 33.97
C ALA A 323 -4.11 7.64 35.26
N GLY A 324 -3.72 8.91 35.15
CA GLY A 324 -3.66 9.87 36.25
C GLY A 324 -5.02 10.49 36.63
N LEU A 325 -6.09 10.22 35.88
CA LEU A 325 -7.42 10.73 36.18
C LEU A 325 -7.93 10.16 37.52
N LYS A 326 -8.18 11.05 38.48
CA LYS A 326 -8.71 10.68 39.80
C LYS A 326 -10.19 10.34 39.71
N GLN A 327 -10.68 9.50 40.60
CA GLN A 327 -12.12 9.20 40.68
C GLN A 327 -12.94 10.49 40.79
N GLY A 328 -13.96 10.63 39.95
CA GLY A 328 -14.79 11.85 39.87
C GLY A 328 -14.14 13.01 39.10
N PHE A 329 -13.19 12.73 38.20
CA PHE A 329 -12.58 13.74 37.32
C PHE A 329 -13.63 14.54 36.54
N GLY A 330 -13.32 15.81 36.26
CA GLY A 330 -14.21 16.69 35.50
C GLY A 330 -14.16 16.43 33.99
N ALA A 331 -15.17 16.94 33.28
CA ALA A 331 -15.22 16.92 31.82
C ALA A 331 -13.96 17.53 31.17
N GLN A 332 -13.45 18.62 31.75
CA GLN A 332 -12.26 19.30 31.24
C GLN A 332 -10.98 18.46 31.45
N ASP A 333 -10.86 17.76 32.58
CA ASP A 333 -9.70 16.91 32.85
C ASP A 333 -9.64 15.75 31.86
N LEU A 334 -10.79 15.14 31.56
CA LEU A 334 -10.92 14.11 30.55
C LEU A 334 -10.51 14.63 29.17
N VAL A 335 -11.07 15.74 28.72
CA VAL A 335 -10.75 16.30 27.40
C VAL A 335 -9.29 16.70 27.28
N ASN A 336 -8.71 17.28 28.34
CA ASN A 336 -7.29 17.60 28.36
C ASN A 336 -6.42 16.35 28.20
N ALA A 337 -6.78 15.24 28.86
CA ALA A 337 -6.08 13.97 28.72
C ALA A 337 -6.25 13.35 27.33
N LEU A 338 -7.48 13.34 26.79
CA LEU A 338 -7.79 12.83 25.45
C LEU A 338 -7.07 13.63 24.36
N ASN A 339 -6.95 14.95 24.49
CA ASN A 339 -6.28 15.81 23.50
C ASN A 339 -4.75 15.72 23.50
N LEU A 340 -4.17 14.92 24.39
CA LEU A 340 -2.76 14.54 24.32
C LEU A 340 -2.53 13.31 23.41
N MET A 341 -3.61 12.65 22.95
CA MET A 341 -3.53 11.48 22.10
C MET A 341 -3.10 11.88 20.69
N GLN A 342 -2.31 11.01 20.06
CA GLN A 342 -2.05 11.10 18.63
C GLN A 342 -2.67 9.89 17.96
N VAL A 343 -3.84 10.08 17.36
CA VAL A 343 -4.49 9.02 16.59
C VAL A 343 -3.89 8.99 15.20
N HIS A 344 -3.23 7.89 14.88
CA HIS A 344 -2.61 7.64 13.60
C HIS A 344 -3.54 6.85 12.66
N PHE A 345 -3.30 7.02 11.37
CA PHE A 345 -4.07 6.41 10.30
C PHE A 345 -3.12 5.86 9.25
N GLU A 346 -3.53 4.77 8.58
CA GLU A 346 -2.81 4.27 7.41
C GLU A 346 -2.73 5.35 6.31
N SER A 347 -1.69 5.28 5.48
CA SER A 347 -1.41 6.29 4.46
C SER A 347 -2.61 6.49 3.51
N ASN A 348 -3.03 7.75 3.32
CA ASN A 348 -4.21 8.13 2.53
C ASN A 348 -5.52 7.41 2.92
N SER A 349 -5.63 6.99 4.18
CA SER A 349 -6.77 6.23 4.70
C SER A 349 -7.40 6.91 5.92
N ASP A 350 -8.63 6.48 6.21
CA ASP A 350 -9.36 6.66 7.46
C ASP A 350 -9.26 5.43 8.38
N ARG A 351 -8.56 4.38 7.94
CA ARG A 351 -8.25 3.22 8.76
C ARG A 351 -7.24 3.60 9.85
N ILE A 352 -7.68 3.49 11.10
CA ILE A 352 -6.86 3.69 12.29
C ILE A 352 -5.76 2.63 12.31
N SER A 353 -4.51 3.04 12.51
CA SER A 353 -3.38 2.14 12.56
C SER A 353 -3.38 1.29 13.83
N ALA A 354 -2.68 0.15 13.79
CA ALA A 354 -2.65 -0.81 14.89
C ALA A 354 -2.07 -0.22 16.20
N ASP A 355 -1.07 0.65 16.08
CA ASP A 355 -0.41 1.33 17.19
C ASP A 355 -1.34 2.32 17.94
N SER A 356 -2.41 2.78 17.30
CA SER A 356 -3.40 3.67 17.92
C SER A 356 -4.52 2.92 18.64
N GLN A 357 -4.57 1.59 18.57
CA GLN A 357 -5.66 0.82 19.17
C GLN A 357 -5.60 0.84 20.70
N ASP A 358 -4.44 0.60 21.29
CA ASP A 358 -4.25 0.54 22.74
C ASP A 358 -4.62 1.86 23.44
N ILE A 359 -4.28 3.00 22.81
CA ILE A 359 -4.62 4.31 23.38
C ILE A 359 -6.12 4.60 23.27
N LEU A 360 -6.78 4.15 22.20
CA LEU A 360 -8.23 4.27 22.04
C LEU A 360 -9.01 3.39 23.04
N GLU A 361 -8.47 2.23 23.42
CA GLU A 361 -9.02 1.39 24.50
C GLU A 361 -9.00 2.14 25.83
N ARG A 362 -7.85 2.72 26.20
CA ARG A 362 -7.73 3.55 27.41
C ARG A 362 -8.64 4.78 27.38
N ALA A 363 -8.78 5.40 26.20
CA ALA A 363 -9.70 6.51 26.00
C ALA A 363 -11.16 6.09 26.23
N ALA A 364 -11.56 4.94 25.68
CA ALA A 364 -12.90 4.40 25.87
C ALA A 364 -13.20 4.12 27.34
N ASP A 365 -12.26 3.52 28.07
CA ASP A 365 -12.40 3.26 29.51
C ASP A 365 -12.57 4.57 30.30
N ALA A 366 -11.74 5.58 30.00
CA ALA A 366 -11.83 6.88 30.64
C ALA A 366 -13.16 7.60 30.33
N ILE A 367 -13.64 7.54 29.08
CA ILE A 367 -14.93 8.13 28.70
C ILE A 367 -16.08 7.42 29.42
N GLN A 368 -16.03 6.09 29.56
CA GLN A 368 -17.05 5.31 30.26
C GLN A 368 -17.06 5.59 31.77
N ALA A 369 -15.90 5.89 32.36
CA ALA A 369 -15.79 6.27 33.77
C ALA A 369 -16.24 7.73 34.06
N ALA A 370 -16.50 8.52 33.03
CA ALA A 370 -16.90 9.92 33.16
C ALA A 370 -18.36 10.06 33.65
N ALA A 371 -18.74 11.30 34.03
CA ALA A 371 -20.09 11.59 34.48
C ALA A 371 -21.16 11.18 33.43
N PRO A 372 -22.26 10.50 33.82
CA PRO A 372 -23.31 10.11 32.90
C PRO A 372 -23.90 11.29 32.12
N GLY A 373 -24.24 11.07 30.85
CA GLY A 373 -24.87 12.08 30.00
C GLY A 373 -23.90 13.09 29.35
N MET A 374 -22.60 12.94 29.58
CA MET A 374 -21.57 13.70 28.88
C MET A 374 -21.62 13.37 27.38
N ARG A 375 -21.54 14.41 26.53
CA ARG A 375 -21.41 14.26 25.08
C ARG A 375 -20.07 14.80 24.63
N ILE A 376 -19.38 14.08 23.79
CA ILE A 376 -18.03 14.37 23.32
C ILE A 376 -18.09 14.49 21.79
N GLU A 377 -17.63 15.63 21.28
CA GLU A 377 -17.32 15.80 19.87
C GLU A 377 -15.92 15.25 19.59
N VAL A 378 -15.80 14.43 18.55
CA VAL A 378 -14.55 13.98 17.94
C VAL A 378 -14.35 14.80 16.67
N GLY A 379 -13.49 15.80 16.76
CA GLY A 379 -13.11 16.73 15.70
C GLY A 379 -11.92 16.23 14.88
N GLY A 380 -12.09 16.06 13.57
CA GLY A 380 -11.00 15.72 12.66
C GLY A 380 -10.42 16.96 11.98
N HIS A 381 -9.09 17.06 11.91
CA HIS A 381 -8.38 18.17 11.27
C HIS A 381 -7.33 17.69 10.26
N SER A 382 -7.06 18.51 9.24
CA SER A 382 -6.00 18.28 8.25
C SER A 382 -5.01 19.45 8.22
N ASP A 383 -3.88 19.23 7.57
CA ASP A 383 -3.00 20.32 7.16
C ASP A 383 -3.54 21.03 5.90
N SER A 384 -2.78 21.98 5.36
CA SER A 384 -3.16 22.75 4.17
C SER A 384 -2.73 22.12 2.84
N VAL A 385 -2.34 20.85 2.82
CA VAL A 385 -1.92 20.16 1.59
C VAL A 385 -3.15 19.55 0.92
N GLY A 386 -3.34 19.85 -0.37
CA GLY A 386 -4.50 19.36 -1.13
C GLY A 386 -5.61 20.41 -1.27
N THR A 387 -6.83 19.95 -1.57
CA THR A 387 -8.01 20.82 -1.71
C THR A 387 -8.81 20.83 -0.42
N ASP A 388 -9.43 21.96 -0.11
CA ASP A 388 -10.30 22.15 1.05
C ASP A 388 -11.38 21.07 1.13
N GLU A 389 -11.99 20.70 0.00
CA GLU A 389 -13.04 19.68 -0.06
C GLU A 389 -12.51 18.27 0.25
N ALA A 390 -11.33 17.92 -0.28
CA ALA A 390 -10.70 16.63 0.00
C ALA A 390 -10.29 16.54 1.48
N ASN A 391 -9.73 17.62 2.02
CA ASN A 391 -9.33 17.74 3.41
C ASN A 391 -10.53 17.66 4.36
N LEU A 392 -11.63 18.33 4.03
CA LEU A 392 -12.87 18.23 4.78
C LEU A 392 -13.43 16.81 4.77
N THR A 393 -13.48 16.17 3.60
CA THR A 393 -13.97 14.79 3.45
C THR A 393 -13.13 13.80 4.25
N MET A 394 -11.80 13.88 4.15
CA MET A 394 -10.90 12.95 4.85
C MET A 394 -10.93 13.16 6.37
N SER A 395 -10.95 14.42 6.81
CA SER A 395 -11.04 14.73 8.24
C SER A 395 -12.36 14.24 8.86
N GLN A 396 -13.48 14.33 8.13
CA GLN A 396 -14.76 13.77 8.58
C GLN A 396 -14.69 12.25 8.70
N LYS A 397 -14.21 11.56 7.66
CA LYS A 397 -14.07 10.09 7.69
C LYS A 397 -13.21 9.61 8.85
N ARG A 398 -12.11 10.30 9.14
CA ARG A 398 -11.23 9.99 10.28
C ARG A 398 -11.91 10.21 11.62
N ALA A 399 -12.65 11.30 11.77
CA ALA A 399 -13.46 11.54 12.97
C ALA A 399 -14.52 10.44 13.15
N ASP A 400 -15.19 10.05 12.06
CA ASP A 400 -16.19 8.98 12.05
C ASP A 400 -15.56 7.64 12.46
N ALA A 401 -14.38 7.31 11.92
CA ALA A 401 -13.65 6.09 12.25
C ALA A 401 -13.29 6.01 13.73
N VAL A 402 -12.82 7.11 14.32
CA VAL A 402 -12.48 7.18 15.75
C VAL A 402 -13.73 7.04 16.62
N ALA A 403 -14.81 7.78 16.30
CA ALA A 403 -16.07 7.66 17.03
C ALA A 403 -16.64 6.23 16.93
N ALA A 404 -16.61 5.62 15.75
CA ALA A 404 -17.05 4.24 15.55
C ALA A 404 -16.20 3.25 16.35
N ARG A 405 -14.88 3.44 16.41
CA ARG A 405 -13.99 2.59 17.21
C ARG A 405 -14.26 2.72 18.71
N LEU A 406 -14.40 3.94 19.23
CA LEU A 406 -14.76 4.18 20.63
C LEU A 406 -16.12 3.55 20.98
N ALA A 407 -17.10 3.62 20.07
CA ALA A 407 -18.38 2.97 20.24
C ALA A 407 -18.28 1.43 20.29
N GLN A 408 -17.45 0.83 19.43
CA GLN A 408 -17.17 -0.61 19.47
C GLN A 408 -16.50 -1.05 20.78
N LEU A 409 -15.76 -0.14 21.42
CA LEU A 409 -15.09 -0.35 22.71
C LEU A 409 -16.01 -0.09 23.93
N GLY A 410 -17.30 0.20 23.71
CA GLY A 410 -18.31 0.28 24.76
C GLY A 410 -18.78 1.69 25.11
N VAL A 411 -18.20 2.74 24.51
CA VAL A 411 -18.73 4.11 24.67
C VAL A 411 -20.11 4.21 24.02
N ALA A 412 -21.09 4.81 24.70
CA ALA A 412 -22.43 4.96 24.14
C ALA A 412 -22.41 5.78 22.83
N ALA A 413 -23.00 5.27 21.76
CA ALA A 413 -22.98 5.97 20.47
C ALA A 413 -23.58 7.39 20.55
N ASP A 414 -24.62 7.59 21.39
CA ASP A 414 -25.28 8.89 21.57
C ASP A 414 -24.42 9.93 22.32
N SER A 415 -23.36 9.48 23.01
CA SER A 415 -22.38 10.36 23.66
C SER A 415 -21.24 10.78 22.74
N LEU A 416 -21.19 10.29 21.50
CA LEU A 416 -20.16 10.63 20.52
C LEU A 416 -20.75 11.39 19.32
N ILE A 417 -20.10 12.48 18.94
CA ILE A 417 -20.42 13.23 17.71
C ILE A 417 -19.15 13.39 16.89
N ALA A 418 -19.11 12.86 15.68
CA ALA A 418 -17.96 13.02 14.79
C ALA A 418 -18.13 14.22 13.86
N LYS A 419 -17.07 15.03 13.70
CA LYS A 419 -17.09 16.21 12.84
C LYS A 419 -15.74 16.50 12.19
N GLY A 420 -15.73 16.60 10.87
CA GLY A 420 -14.56 17.03 10.10
C GLY A 420 -14.51 18.56 9.98
N TYR A 421 -13.35 19.13 10.26
CA TYR A 421 -13.07 20.55 10.10
C TYR A 421 -12.13 20.84 8.90
N GLY A 422 -11.55 19.80 8.30
CA GLY A 422 -10.51 19.93 7.29
C GLY A 422 -9.38 20.84 7.77
N GLN A 423 -8.96 21.76 6.90
CA GLN A 423 -7.88 22.71 7.17
C GLN A 423 -8.35 24.05 7.78
N SER A 424 -9.65 24.19 8.09
CA SER A 424 -10.24 25.47 8.50
C SER A 424 -9.83 25.95 9.90
N ARG A 425 -9.24 25.07 10.71
CA ARG A 425 -8.85 25.32 12.11
C ARG A 425 -7.41 24.88 12.39
N PRO A 426 -6.40 25.56 11.80
CA PRO A 426 -5.00 25.25 12.08
C PRO A 426 -4.62 25.69 13.49
N VAL A 427 -3.78 24.89 14.15
CA VAL A 427 -3.19 25.17 15.47
C VAL A 427 -1.70 25.48 15.38
N ALA A 428 -1.09 25.27 14.22
CA ALA A 428 0.29 25.60 13.92
C ALA A 428 0.43 26.07 12.46
N ASP A 429 1.59 26.65 12.14
CA ASP A 429 1.89 27.15 10.81
C ASP A 429 1.96 26.01 9.78
N ASN A 430 1.17 26.09 8.71
CA ASN A 430 1.19 25.09 7.64
C ASN A 430 2.41 25.21 6.72
N SER A 431 3.21 26.27 6.85
CA SER A 431 4.43 26.45 6.06
C SER A 431 5.52 25.42 6.42
N THR A 432 5.55 24.95 7.67
CA THR A 432 6.54 23.98 8.17
C THR A 432 5.96 22.57 8.27
N GLU A 433 6.80 21.53 8.14
CA GLU A 433 6.31 20.15 8.28
C GLU A 433 5.85 19.88 9.72
N GLU A 434 6.55 20.42 10.70
CA GLU A 434 6.20 20.27 12.11
C GLU A 434 4.83 20.89 12.41
N GLY A 435 4.50 22.02 11.78
CA GLY A 435 3.20 22.66 11.95
C GLY A 435 2.10 21.92 11.18
N ARG A 436 2.37 21.40 9.98
CA ARG A 436 1.44 20.51 9.28
C ARG A 436 1.14 19.24 10.08
N ALA A 437 2.15 18.61 10.67
CA ALA A 437 1.98 17.44 11.52
C ALA A 437 1.05 17.73 12.72
N LYS A 438 1.20 18.90 13.38
CA LYS A 438 0.29 19.34 14.45
C LYS A 438 -1.14 19.60 13.97
N ASN A 439 -1.32 20.01 12.71
CA ASN A 439 -2.64 20.27 12.14
C ASN A 439 -3.37 18.97 11.75
N ARG A 440 -2.64 17.91 11.40
CA ARG A 440 -3.18 16.55 11.16
C ARG A 440 -3.51 15.86 12.50
N ARG A 441 -4.61 16.22 13.15
CA ARG A 441 -4.97 15.75 14.50
C ARG A 441 -6.44 15.34 14.65
N ILE A 442 -6.72 14.60 15.72
CA ILE A 442 -8.05 14.41 16.29
C ILE A 442 -8.14 15.25 17.56
N GLU A 443 -9.24 15.96 17.73
CA GLU A 443 -9.53 16.80 18.88
C GLU A 443 -10.83 16.35 19.54
N PHE A 444 -10.85 16.25 20.85
CA PHE A 444 -12.01 15.93 21.66
C PHE A 444 -12.51 17.21 22.32
N THR A 445 -13.82 17.42 22.32
CA THR A 445 -14.46 18.56 23.00
C THR A 445 -15.70 18.09 23.73
N VAL A 446 -15.92 18.53 24.97
CA VAL A 446 -17.19 18.27 25.65
C VAL A 446 -18.24 19.22 25.12
N LEU A 447 -19.35 18.67 24.68
CA LEU A 447 -20.54 19.42 24.32
C LEU A 447 -21.36 19.63 25.60
N THR A 448 -21.24 20.82 26.18
CA THR A 448 -22.16 21.25 27.24
C THR A 448 -23.57 21.37 26.69
N GLN A 449 -24.54 20.84 27.44
CA GLN A 449 -25.96 21.00 27.15
C GLN A 449 -26.41 22.45 27.26
#